data_AF-A0A2T4D9T8-F1
#
_entry.id   AF-A0A2T4D9T8-F1
#
_cell.length_a   1.000
_cell.length_b   1.000
_cell.length_c   1.000
_cell.angle_alpha   90.00
_cell.angle_beta   90.00
_cell.angle_gamma   90.00
#
_symmetry.space_group_name_H-M   'P 1'
#
loop_
_entity.id
_entity.type
_entity.pdbx_description
1 polymer ?
#
loop_
_entity_poly.entity_id
_entity_poly.type
_entity_poly.pdbx_seq_one_letter_code
_entity_poly.pdbx_strand_id
1 'polypeptide(L)'
;MELLSGADMLIRSLQDEGIEYIYGYPGGAALHIYDALFRQDKVKHILVRHEQAAVHMADGYARATGKPGTVLVTSGPGATNTI
;
A
#
# COMPACT_ATOMS: atom_id res chain seq x y z
N MET A 1 -17.45 1.10 21.08
CA MET A 1 -16.21 0.66 20.42
C MET A 1 -16.55 0.51 18.96
N GLU A 2 -15.83 1.21 18.07
CA GLU A 2 -16.06 1.09 16.63
C GLU A 2 -15.55 -0.29 16.17
N LEU A 3 -16.38 -1.06 15.47
CA LEU A 3 -16.00 -2.37 14.93
C LEU A 3 -15.42 -2.18 13.54
N LEU A 4 -14.08 -2.23 13.44
CA LEU A 4 -13.35 -2.10 12.17
C LEU A 4 -12.92 -3.48 11.67
N SER A 5 -12.92 -3.67 10.35
CA SER A 5 -12.25 -4.84 9.77
C SER A 5 -10.73 -4.71 9.93
N GLY A 6 -10.00 -5.83 9.86
CA GLY A 6 -8.53 -5.79 9.90
C GLY A 6 -7.92 -4.91 8.81
N ALA A 7 -8.56 -4.85 7.63
CA ALA A 7 -8.15 -3.97 6.54
C ALA A 7 -8.34 -2.49 6.90
N ASP A 8 -9.49 -2.12 7.48
CA ASP A 8 -9.74 -0.73 7.91
C ASP A 8 -8.77 -0.30 9.01
N MET A 9 -8.45 -1.22 9.94
CA MET A 9 -7.43 -0.97 10.99
C MET A 9 -6.04 -0.73 10.38
N LEU A 10 -5.65 -1.50 9.36
CA LEU A 10 -4.39 -1.32 8.66
C LEU A 10 -4.32 0.06 7.98
N ILE A 11 -5.37 0.45 7.23
CA ILE A 11 -5.38 1.74 6.54
C ILE A 11 -5.37 2.90 7.55
N ARG A 12 -6.12 2.79 8.66
CA ARG A 12 -6.08 3.79 9.73
C ARG A 12 -4.68 3.92 10.33
N SER A 13 -3.99 2.82 10.57
CA SER A 13 -2.60 2.87 11.05
C SER A 13 -1.68 3.60 10.07
N LEU A 14 -1.83 3.39 8.76
CA LEU A 14 -1.05 4.12 7.76
C LEU A 14 -1.34 5.63 7.79
N GLN A 15 -2.61 6.01 8.00
CA GLN A 15 -2.98 7.42 8.16
C GLN A 15 -2.38 8.04 9.41
N ASP A 16 -2.41 7.33 10.54
CA ASP A 16 -1.88 7.80 11.83
C ASP A 16 -0.35 7.98 11.77
N GLU A 17 0.34 7.13 11.01
CA GLU A 17 1.79 7.26 10.70
C GLU A 17 2.11 8.31 9.62
N GLY A 18 1.09 9.00 9.09
CA GLY A 18 1.27 10.07 8.10
C GLY A 18 1.70 9.60 6.72
N ILE A 19 1.41 8.34 6.36
CA ILE A 19 1.69 7.79 5.03
C ILE A 19 0.75 8.44 4.01
N GLU A 20 1.32 9.12 3.01
CA GLU A 20 0.56 9.78 1.95
C GLU A 20 0.38 8.90 0.71
N TYR A 21 1.37 8.06 0.37
CA TYR A 21 1.39 7.28 -0.85
C TYR A 21 1.63 5.80 -0.58
N ILE A 22 0.87 4.95 -1.27
CA ILE A 22 1.10 3.51 -1.32
C ILE A 22 1.17 3.04 -2.77
N TYR A 23 2.29 2.42 -3.15
CA TYR A 23 2.52 1.94 -4.50
C TYR A 23 2.16 0.46 -4.59
N GLY A 24 1.43 0.03 -5.61
CA GLY A 24 1.02 -1.37 -5.61
C GLY A 24 0.28 -1.84 -6.84
N TYR A 25 0.25 -3.16 -6.99
CA TYR A 25 -0.50 -3.88 -8.02
C TYR A 25 -1.53 -4.81 -7.32
N PRO A 26 -2.85 -4.58 -7.52
CA PRO A 26 -3.88 -5.38 -6.85
C PRO A 26 -3.85 -6.85 -7.23
N GLY A 27 -4.21 -7.71 -6.28
CA GLY A 27 -4.43 -9.14 -6.51
C GLY A 27 -5.31 -9.76 -5.43
N GLY A 28 -5.86 -10.94 -5.73
CA GLY A 28 -6.99 -11.54 -5.00
C GLY A 28 -6.81 -11.59 -3.48
N ALA A 29 -5.64 -11.96 -2.99
CA ALA A 29 -5.39 -12.10 -1.56
C ALA A 29 -5.34 -10.76 -0.82
N ALA A 30 -5.08 -9.65 -1.52
CA ALA A 30 -5.00 -8.31 -0.93
C ALA A 30 -6.23 -7.43 -1.23
N LEU A 31 -7.24 -7.94 -1.96
CA LEU A 31 -8.38 -7.11 -2.41
C LEU A 31 -9.14 -6.43 -1.27
N HIS A 32 -9.34 -7.11 -0.15
CA HIS A 32 -10.02 -6.52 1.01
C HIS A 32 -9.26 -5.32 1.62
N ILE A 33 -7.92 -5.28 1.48
CA ILE A 33 -7.11 -4.12 1.86
C ILE A 33 -7.29 -2.99 0.84
N TYR A 34 -7.33 -3.32 -0.45
CA TYR A 34 -7.64 -2.36 -1.51
C TYR A 34 -9.04 -1.74 -1.37
N ASP A 35 -10.03 -2.54 -0.97
CA ASP A 35 -11.39 -2.04 -0.71
C ASP A 35 -11.40 -1.03 0.45
N ALA A 36 -10.67 -1.32 1.54
CA ALA A 36 -10.53 -0.37 2.65
C ALA A 36 -9.78 0.90 2.23
N LEU A 37 -8.71 0.75 1.44
CA LEU A 37 -7.95 1.87 0.90
C LEU A 37 -8.82 2.76 -0.01
N PHE A 38 -9.70 2.16 -0.81
CA PHE A 38 -10.60 2.89 -1.72
C PHE A 38 -11.69 3.69 -0.99
N ARG A 39 -12.09 3.29 0.23
CA ARG A 39 -13.12 3.97 1.03
C ARG A 39 -12.64 5.27 1.70
N GLN A 40 -11.38 5.65 1.54
CA GLN A 40 -10.78 6.83 2.15
C GLN A 40 -9.88 7.57 1.15
N ASP A 41 -9.50 8.80 1.48
CA ASP A 41 -8.80 9.73 0.59
C ASP A 41 -7.44 10.22 1.12
N LYS A 42 -7.07 9.89 2.35
CA LYS A 42 -5.83 10.33 3.00
C LYS A 42 -4.59 9.59 2.48
N VAL A 43 -4.69 8.28 2.31
CA VAL A 43 -3.63 7.43 1.74
C VAL A 43 -3.93 7.21 0.25
N LYS A 44 -3.06 7.71 -0.63
CA LYS A 44 -3.26 7.66 -2.08
C LYS A 44 -2.62 6.40 -2.66
N HIS A 45 -3.43 5.58 -3.33
CA HIS A 45 -2.91 4.45 -4.09
C HIS A 45 -2.33 4.91 -5.43
N ILE A 46 -1.10 4.48 -5.70
CA ILE A 46 -0.45 4.62 -7.01
C ILE A 46 -0.40 3.24 -7.65
N LEU A 47 -1.26 3.03 -8.65
CA LEU A 47 -1.29 1.80 -9.43
C LEU A 47 -0.04 1.72 -10.31
N VAL A 48 0.78 0.70 -10.07
CA VAL A 48 1.91 0.37 -10.94
C VAL A 48 1.50 -0.65 -12.01
N ARG A 49 2.41 -1.03 -12.90
CA ARG A 49 2.19 -2.09 -13.90
C ARG A 49 2.98 -3.37 -13.63
N HIS A 50 3.83 -3.37 -12.61
CA HIS A 50 4.61 -4.51 -12.15
C HIS A 50 5.04 -4.28 -10.70
N GLU A 51 5.03 -5.30 -9.85
CA GLU A 51 5.34 -5.16 -8.42
C GLU A 51 6.76 -4.65 -8.17
N GLN A 52 7.74 -5.09 -8.96
CA GLN A 52 9.09 -4.53 -8.94
C GLN A 52 9.10 -3.00 -9.09
N ALA A 53 8.25 -2.43 -9.97
CA ALA A 53 8.16 -0.98 -10.13
C ALA A 53 7.59 -0.30 -8.87
N ALA A 54 6.68 -0.94 -8.13
CA ALA A 54 6.20 -0.41 -6.85
C ALA A 54 7.34 -0.25 -5.85
N VAL A 55 8.21 -1.26 -5.73
CA VAL A 55 9.37 -1.21 -4.83
C VAL A 55 10.36 -0.12 -5.24
N HIS A 56 10.69 -0.03 -6.54
CA HIS A 56 11.60 1.01 -7.03
C HIS A 56 11.04 2.42 -6.82
N MET A 57 9.74 2.62 -7.01
CA MET A 57 9.08 3.90 -6.73
C MET A 57 9.07 4.23 -5.24
N ALA A 58 8.79 3.24 -4.38
CA ALA A 58 8.81 3.42 -2.93
C ALA A 58 10.22 3.75 -2.42
N ASP A 59 11.25 3.04 -2.89
CA ASP A 59 12.66 3.32 -2.55
C ASP A 59 13.08 4.71 -3.04
N GLY A 60 12.73 5.06 -4.29
CA GLY A 60 12.98 6.39 -4.84
C GLY A 60 12.32 7.51 -4.03
N TYR A 61 11.05 7.34 -3.65
CA TYR A 61 10.33 8.28 -2.79
C TYR A 61 11.03 8.43 -1.43
N ALA A 62 11.42 7.32 -0.82
CA ALA A 62 12.10 7.34 0.48
C ALA A 62 13.44 8.07 0.42
N ARG A 63 14.26 7.79 -0.59
CA ARG A 63 15.55 8.47 -0.79
C ARG A 63 15.40 9.96 -1.07
N ALA A 64 14.40 10.34 -1.86
CA ALA A 64 14.18 11.74 -2.24
C ALA A 64 13.59 12.61 -1.12
N THR A 65 12.82 12.01 -0.20
CA THR A 65 12.04 12.77 0.79
C THR A 65 12.44 12.54 2.23
N GLY A 66 13.18 11.45 2.51
CA GLY A 66 13.45 10.97 3.87
C GLY A 66 12.23 10.37 4.58
N LYS A 67 11.08 10.26 3.91
CA LYS A 67 9.84 9.65 4.45
C LYS A 67 9.78 8.15 4.12
N PRO A 68 9.02 7.33 4.85
CA PRO A 68 8.85 5.91 4.52
C PRO A 68 8.20 5.69 3.15
N GLY A 69 8.79 4.82 2.33
CA GLY A 69 8.16 4.30 1.12
C GLY A 69 7.28 3.08 1.44
N THR A 70 6.03 3.06 0.95
CA THR A 70 5.07 1.99 1.28
C THR A 70 4.62 1.25 0.03
N VAL A 71 4.64 -0.09 0.09
CA VAL A 71 4.23 -0.97 -1.01
C VAL A 71 3.12 -1.91 -0.57
N LEU A 72 2.11 -2.10 -1.42
CA LEU A 72 1.06 -3.10 -1.24
C LEU A 72 1.01 -4.04 -2.45
N VAL A 73 1.20 -5.33 -2.22
CA VAL A 73 1.15 -6.38 -3.25
C VAL A 73 0.40 -7.60 -2.73
N THR A 74 -0.09 -8.43 -3.64
CA THR A 74 -0.77 -9.70 -3.30
C THR A 74 0.23 -10.79 -2.89
N SER A 75 -0.28 -11.87 -2.28
CA SER A 75 0.49 -13.07 -1.98
C SER A 75 1.05 -13.77 -3.24
N GLY A 76 1.98 -14.69 -3.04
CA GLY A 76 2.52 -15.53 -4.12
C GLY A 76 3.37 -14.71 -5.08
N PRO A 77 3.10 -14.73 -6.40
CA PRO A 77 3.93 -14.04 -7.38
C PRO A 77 4.05 -12.54 -7.12
N GLY A 78 3.00 -11.90 -6.60
CA GLY A 78 3.04 -10.46 -6.27
C GLY A 78 4.12 -10.13 -5.25
N ALA A 79 4.26 -10.95 -4.20
CA ALA A 79 5.28 -10.80 -3.17
C ALA A 79 6.67 -11.24 -3.66
N THR A 80 6.79 -12.25 -4.52
CA THR A 80 8.12 -12.65 -5.04
C THR A 80 8.65 -11.68 -6.10
N ASN A 81 7.77 -10.97 -6.82
CA ASN A 81 8.13 -9.93 -7.78
C ASN A 81 8.64 -8.64 -7.12
N THR A 82 8.66 -8.55 -5.78
CA THR A 82 9.24 -7.42 -5.03
C THR A 82 10.68 -7.65 -4.57
N ILE A 83 11.23 -8.85 -4.77
CA ILE A 83 12.61 -9.21 -4.44
C ILE A 83 13.54 -8.73 -5.56
#